data_AF-A0A223VS57-F1
#
_entry.id   AF-A0A223VS57-F1
#
_cell.length_a   1.000
_cell.length_b   1.000
_cell.length_c   1.000
_cell.angle_alpha   90.00
_cell.angle_beta   90.00
_cell.angle_gamma   90.00
#
_symmetry.space_group_name_H-M   'P 1'
#
loop_
_entity.id
_entity.type
_entity.pdbx_description
1 polymer ?
#
loop_
_entity_poly.entity_id
_entity_poly.type
_entity_poly.pdbx_seq_one_letter_code
_entity_poly.pdbx_strand_id
1 'polypeptide(L)'
;MRKIFLACPYSHADAAVVHERFIECNNVAAVIIQAGHAVFSQVSMSHPINQAFVGKDGAAIGKLWAPVDAVFMELLEELIVLDLPGWELSGGIKREMDFFAARGRQVNLWSQVSAEFIAD
;
A
#
# COMPACT_ATOMS: atom_id res chain seq x y z
N MET A 1 7.76 -11.53 -13.86
CA MET A 1 6.97 -10.35 -13.44
C MET A 1 6.44 -10.62 -12.06
N ARG A 2 6.83 -9.83 -11.05
CA ARG A 2 6.30 -9.91 -9.68
C ARG A 2 4.85 -9.40 -9.61
N LYS A 3 4.09 -9.86 -8.62
CA LYS A 3 2.69 -9.47 -8.37
C LYS A 3 2.56 -8.91 -6.95
N ILE A 4 2.72 -7.60 -6.84
CA ILE A 4 2.97 -6.91 -5.58
C ILE A 4 1.72 -6.19 -5.09
N PHE A 5 1.35 -6.42 -3.83
CA PHE A 5 0.52 -5.49 -3.08
C PHE A 5 1.44 -4.44 -2.44
N LEU A 6 1.28 -3.17 -2.79
CA LEU A 6 2.05 -2.07 -2.20
C LEU A 6 1.19 -1.38 -1.14
N ALA A 7 1.55 -1.61 0.12
CA ALA A 7 0.97 -0.96 1.28
C ALA A 7 1.77 0.29 1.65
N CYS A 8 1.08 1.32 2.16
CA CYS A 8 1.70 2.58 2.60
C CYS A 8 0.90 3.14 3.77
N PRO A 9 1.53 3.71 4.83
CA PRO A 9 0.78 4.38 5.87
C PRO A 9 0.01 5.54 5.26
N TYR A 10 -1.28 5.66 5.60
CA TYR A 10 -2.15 6.66 5.00
C TYR A 10 -2.61 7.70 6.01
N SER A 11 -3.48 7.32 6.95
CA SER A 11 -4.15 8.26 7.86
C SER A 11 -3.17 9.06 8.72
N HIS A 12 -3.43 10.37 8.80
CA HIS A 12 -2.72 11.33 9.64
C HIS A 12 -3.66 12.49 9.98
N ALA A 13 -3.41 13.20 11.08
CA ALA A 13 -4.20 14.37 11.46
C ALA A 13 -3.96 15.57 10.52
N ASP A 14 -2.74 15.66 9.98
CA ASP A 14 -2.35 16.66 8.99
C ASP A 14 -2.59 16.13 7.57
N ALA A 15 -3.40 16.86 6.80
CA ALA A 15 -3.72 16.53 5.41
C ALA A 15 -2.51 16.63 4.47
N ALA A 16 -1.53 17.49 4.78
CA ALA A 16 -0.29 17.59 4.00
C ALA A 16 0.49 16.29 4.05
N VAL A 17 0.62 15.69 5.25
CA VAL A 17 1.28 14.38 5.44
C VAL A 17 0.55 13.28 4.69
N VAL A 18 -0.79 13.29 4.67
CA VAL A 18 -1.58 12.32 3.88
C VAL A 18 -1.28 12.45 2.38
N HIS A 19 -1.19 13.68 1.88
CA HIS A 19 -0.89 13.94 0.48
C HIS A 19 0.55 13.54 0.11
N GLU A 20 1.54 13.87 0.95
CA GLU A 20 2.93 13.46 0.78
C GLU A 20 3.07 11.93 0.69
N ARG A 21 2.43 11.19 1.63
CA ARG A 21 2.40 9.72 1.60
C ARG A 21 1.78 9.16 0.32
N PHE A 22 0.73 9.82 -0.20
CA PHE A 22 0.13 9.46 -1.48
C PHE A 22 1.11 9.64 -2.64
N ILE A 23 1.81 10.79 -2.69
CA ILE A 23 2.81 11.06 -3.73
C ILE A 23 3.97 10.07 -3.66
N GLU A 24 4.50 9.79 -2.47
CA GLU A 24 5.57 8.79 -2.30
C GLU A 24 5.12 7.38 -2.72
N CYS A 25 3.87 7.01 -2.41
CA CYS A 25 3.31 5.74 -2.87
C CYS A 25 3.21 5.67 -4.40
N ASN A 26 2.83 6.77 -5.07
CA ASN A 26 2.83 6.86 -6.53
C ASN A 26 4.24 6.72 -7.12
N ASN A 27 5.23 7.37 -6.50
CA ASN A 27 6.63 7.31 -6.96
C ASN A 27 7.17 5.88 -6.90
N VAL A 28 6.94 5.19 -5.78
CA VAL A 28 7.36 3.79 -5.62
C VAL A 28 6.61 2.86 -6.58
N ALA A 29 5.30 3.04 -6.74
CA ALA A 29 4.53 2.28 -7.73
C ALA A 29 5.07 2.47 -9.15
N ALA A 30 5.46 3.70 -9.52
CA ALA A 30 6.07 3.98 -10.83
C ALA A 30 7.38 3.24 -11.03
N VAL A 31 8.27 3.21 -10.02
CA VAL A 31 9.54 2.45 -10.07
C VAL A 31 9.25 0.96 -10.28
N ILE A 32 8.31 0.38 -9.53
CA ILE A 32 7.94 -1.04 -9.67
C ILE A 32 7.40 -1.34 -11.07
N ILE A 33 6.57 -0.46 -11.63
CA ILE A 33 6.03 -0.60 -12.98
C ILE A 33 7.14 -0.50 -14.04
N GLN A 34 8.05 0.47 -13.90
CA GLN A 34 9.20 0.63 -14.80
C GLN A 34 10.12 -0.60 -14.80
N ALA A 35 10.25 -1.28 -13.65
CA ALA A 35 10.97 -2.54 -13.52
C ALA A 35 10.24 -3.76 -14.15
N GLY A 36 9.07 -3.56 -14.78
CA GLY A 36 8.32 -4.63 -15.45
C GLY A 36 7.59 -5.55 -14.47
N HIS A 37 7.10 -5.00 -13.35
CA HIS A 37 6.34 -5.73 -12.34
C HIS A 37 4.91 -5.22 -12.22
N ALA A 38 3.99 -6.12 -11.86
CA ALA A 38 2.60 -5.77 -11.59
C ALA A 38 2.47 -5.31 -10.14
N VAL A 39 1.81 -4.19 -9.92
CA VAL A 39 1.60 -3.62 -8.59
C VAL A 39 0.16 -3.16 -8.42
N PHE A 40 -0.44 -3.56 -7.30
CA PHE A 40 -1.62 -2.90 -6.75
C PHE A 40 -1.14 -1.90 -5.71
N SER A 41 -1.14 -0.61 -6.05
CA SER A 41 -0.79 0.45 -5.12
C SER A 41 -2.03 0.97 -4.41
N GLN A 42 -2.24 0.49 -3.18
CA GLN A 42 -3.48 0.67 -2.44
C GLN A 42 -3.78 2.16 -2.22
N VAL A 43 -2.79 2.93 -1.75
CA VAL A 43 -2.96 4.37 -1.47
C VAL A 43 -3.09 5.16 -2.77
N SER A 44 -2.34 4.81 -3.82
CA SER A 44 -2.46 5.47 -5.13
C SER A 44 -3.87 5.39 -5.69
N MET A 45 -4.52 4.23 -5.56
CA MET A 45 -5.89 4.03 -6.03
C MET A 45 -6.91 4.63 -5.06
N SER A 46 -6.76 4.40 -3.75
CA SER A 46 -7.78 4.76 -2.77
C SER A 46 -7.81 6.26 -2.48
N HIS A 47 -6.69 6.97 -2.47
CA HIS A 47 -6.63 8.41 -2.14
C HIS A 47 -7.56 9.28 -3.00
N PRO A 48 -7.52 9.26 -4.34
CA PRO A 48 -8.43 10.07 -5.17
C PRO A 48 -9.89 9.62 -5.04
N ILE A 49 -10.14 8.33 -4.86
CA ILE A 49 -11.51 7.80 -4.67
C ILE A 49 -12.07 8.25 -3.31
N ASN A 50 -11.23 8.29 -2.28
CA ASN A 50 -11.62 8.74 -0.94
C ASN A 50 -12.15 10.18 -0.95
N GLN A 51 -11.59 11.04 -1.80
CA GLN A 51 -12.03 12.42 -1.97
C GLN A 51 -13.42 12.53 -2.63
N ALA A 52 -13.88 11.49 -3.31
CA ALA A 52 -15.21 11.44 -3.93
C ALA A 52 -16.31 10.92 -2.99
N PHE A 53 -15.98 10.36 -1.82
CA PHE A 53 -16.99 9.94 -0.85
C PHE A 53 -17.62 11.14 -0.14
N VAL A 54 -18.95 11.26 -0.23
CA VAL A 54 -19.73 12.30 0.46
C VAL A 54 -20.26 11.76 1.79
N GLY A 55 -20.07 12.51 2.88
CA GLY A 55 -20.67 12.23 4.18
C GLY A 55 -20.15 10.96 4.87
N LYS A 56 -18.91 10.55 4.58
CA LYS A 56 -18.26 9.41 5.24
C LYS A 56 -16.98 9.84 5.94
N ASP A 57 -16.80 9.39 7.17
CA ASP A 57 -15.55 9.56 7.90
C ASP A 57 -14.52 8.48 7.51
N GLY A 58 -13.29 8.62 8.01
CA GLY A 58 -12.20 7.68 7.72
C GLY A 58 -12.48 6.24 8.19
N ALA A 59 -13.24 6.05 9.27
CA ALA A 59 -13.57 4.73 9.78
C ALA A 59 -14.60 4.02 8.88
N ALA A 60 -15.61 4.75 8.41
CA ALA A 60 -16.59 4.27 7.45
C ALA A 60 -15.94 3.94 6.10
N ILE A 61 -15.03 4.80 5.62
CA ILE A 61 -14.27 4.57 4.39
C ILE A 61 -13.38 3.33 4.53
N GLY A 62 -12.65 3.17 5.65
CA GLY A 62 -11.81 2.00 5.89
C GLY A 62 -12.59 0.67 5.86
N LYS A 63 -13.83 0.65 6.35
CA LYS A 63 -14.71 -0.53 6.27
C LYS A 63 -15.13 -0.85 4.83
N LEU A 64 -15.24 0.14 3.96
CA LEU A 64 -15.56 -0.06 2.53
C LEU A 64 -14.36 -0.64 1.76
N TRP A 65 -13.15 -0.21 2.10
CA TRP A 65 -11.92 -0.70 1.47
C TRP A 65 -11.52 -2.10 1.91
N ALA A 66 -11.76 -2.48 3.17
CA ALA A 66 -11.36 -3.78 3.71
C ALA A 66 -11.69 -5.01 2.81
N PRO A 67 -12.93 -5.19 2.29
CA PRO A 67 -13.21 -6.30 1.38
C PRO A 67 -12.56 -6.15 -0.01
N VAL A 68 -12.31 -4.93 -0.47
CA VAL A 68 -11.61 -4.67 -1.75
C VAL A 68 -10.13 -5.02 -1.61
N ASP A 69 -9.49 -4.56 -0.54
CA ASP A 69 -8.09 -4.86 -0.24
C ASP A 69 -7.89 -6.38 -0.11
N ALA A 70 -8.82 -7.08 0.55
CA ALA A 70 -8.79 -8.54 0.67
C ALA A 70 -8.75 -9.27 -0.69
N VAL A 71 -9.53 -8.82 -1.68
CA VAL A 71 -9.50 -9.40 -3.04
C VAL A 71 -8.11 -9.27 -3.67
N PHE A 72 -7.51 -8.09 -3.59
CA PHE A 72 -6.16 -7.88 -4.13
C PHE A 72 -5.10 -8.66 -3.35
N MET A 73 -5.19 -8.68 -2.02
CA MET A 73 -4.28 -9.48 -1.19
C MET A 73 -4.37 -10.97 -1.54
N GLU A 74 -5.55 -11.52 -1.83
CA GLU A 74 -5.70 -12.92 -2.25
C GLU A 74 -5.02 -13.23 -3.59
N LEU A 75 -5.13 -12.31 -4.56
CA LEU A 75 -4.63 -12.47 -5.93
C LEU A 75 -3.12 -12.24 -6.09
N LEU A 76 -2.53 -11.44 -5.21
CA LEU A 76 -1.13 -11.03 -5.30
C LEU A 76 -0.21 -11.96 -4.49
N GLU A 77 1.04 -12.06 -4.90
CA GLU A 77 1.97 -13.10 -4.42
C GLU A 77 2.89 -12.60 -3.31
N GLU A 78 3.01 -11.29 -3.15
CA GLU A 78 3.86 -10.64 -2.14
C GLU A 78 3.29 -9.30 -1.69
N LEU A 79 3.72 -8.88 -0.50
CA LEU A 79 3.46 -7.58 0.09
C LEU A 79 4.77 -6.80 0.18
N ILE A 80 4.75 -5.56 -0.31
CA ILE A 80 5.77 -4.56 -0.03
C ILE A 80 5.13 -3.45 0.78
N VAL A 81 5.73 -3.16 1.93
CA VAL A 81 5.35 -2.02 2.78
C VAL A 81 6.28 -0.87 2.46
N LEU A 82 5.73 0.24 1.96
CA LEU A 82 6.42 1.52 1.91
C LEU A 82 6.56 2.05 3.33
N ASP A 83 7.74 1.84 3.91
CA ASP A 83 8.07 1.99 5.33
C ASP A 83 8.34 3.46 5.74
N LEU A 84 7.47 4.37 5.31
CA LEU A 84 7.47 5.78 5.71
C LEU A 84 7.20 5.94 7.22
N PRO A 85 7.62 7.07 7.84
CA PRO A 85 7.38 7.31 9.26
C PRO A 85 5.93 7.06 9.68
N GLY A 86 5.76 6.22 10.71
CA GLY A 86 4.47 5.81 11.26
C GLY A 86 3.86 4.54 10.65
N TRP A 87 4.54 3.85 9.74
CA TRP A 87 4.06 2.56 9.20
C TRP A 87 3.84 1.50 10.28
N GLU A 88 4.73 1.45 11.29
CA GLU A 88 4.67 0.49 12.41
C GLU A 88 3.41 0.67 13.29
N LEU A 89 2.85 1.88 13.28
CA LEU A 89 1.65 2.24 14.04
C LEU A 89 0.36 1.90 13.27
N SER A 90 0.46 1.56 11.99
CA SER A 90 -0.70 1.27 11.16
C SER A 90 -1.25 -0.12 11.44
N GLY A 91 -2.39 -0.17 12.13
CA GLY A 91 -3.14 -1.41 12.32
C GLY A 91 -3.61 -2.05 11.01
N GLY A 92 -3.74 -1.28 9.92
CA GLY A 92 -4.02 -1.81 8.57
C GLY A 92 -2.84 -2.61 8.03
N ILE A 93 -1.67 -1.98 7.99
CA ILE A 93 -0.42 -2.60 7.51
C ILE A 93 -0.10 -3.85 8.32
N LYS A 94 -0.24 -3.81 9.64
CA LYS A 94 -0.02 -5.01 10.48
C LYS A 94 -0.92 -6.18 10.05
N ARG A 95 -2.20 -5.94 9.80
CA ARG A 95 -3.13 -7.00 9.34
C ARG A 95 -2.76 -7.52 7.95
N GLU A 96 -2.32 -6.66 7.06
CA GLU A 96 -1.84 -7.04 5.73
C GLU A 96 -0.59 -7.91 5.85
N MET A 97 0.41 -7.51 6.65
CA MET A 97 1.60 -8.31 6.92
C MET A 97 1.26 -9.69 7.51
N ASP A 98 0.38 -9.74 8.51
CA ASP A 98 -0.09 -10.99 9.11
C ASP A 98 -0.81 -11.87 8.07
N PHE A 99 -1.61 -11.29 7.18
CA PHE A 99 -2.34 -12.00 6.12
C PHE A 99 -1.40 -12.71 5.14
N PHE A 100 -0.36 -12.02 4.67
CA PHE A 100 0.63 -12.57 3.74
C PHE A 100 1.55 -13.57 4.44
N ALA A 101 2.05 -13.25 5.64
CA ALA A 101 2.91 -14.13 6.43
C ALA A 101 2.22 -15.47 6.77
N ALA A 102 0.95 -15.44 7.18
CA ALA A 102 0.18 -16.65 7.48
C ALA A 102 -0.02 -17.58 6.26
N ARG A 103 0.20 -17.08 5.05
CA ARG A 103 0.13 -17.83 3.78
C ARG A 103 1.50 -18.20 3.22
N GLY A 104 2.58 -17.94 3.97
CA GLY A 104 3.96 -18.17 3.51
C GLY A 104 4.35 -17.29 2.31
N ARG A 105 3.66 -16.16 2.10
CA ARG A 105 3.97 -15.20 1.05
C ARG A 105 5.00 -14.18 1.54
N GLN A 106 5.77 -13.61 0.61
CA GLN A 106 6.80 -12.65 0.96
C GLN A 106 6.21 -11.35 1.52
N VAL A 107 6.86 -10.82 2.56
CA VAL A 107 6.55 -9.54 3.20
C VAL A 107 7.86 -8.79 3.36
N ASN A 108 8.02 -7.69 2.64
CA ASN A 108 9.26 -6.91 2.63
C ASN A 108 8.98 -5.44 2.92
N LEU A 109 9.95 -4.75 3.51
CA LEU A 109 9.95 -3.29 3.58
C LEU A 109 10.59 -2.73 2.30
N TRP A 110 10.05 -1.65 1.76
CA TRP A 110 10.58 -1.02 0.55
C TRP A 110 12.06 -0.65 0.69
N SER A 111 12.47 -0.12 1.85
CA SER A 111 13.88 0.21 2.13
C SER A 111 14.84 -0.97 2.00
N GLN A 112 14.36 -2.21 2.12
CA GLN A 112 15.18 -3.43 2.06
C GLN A 112 15.29 -4.00 0.64
N VAL A 113 14.27 -3.79 -0.20
CA VAL A 113 14.16 -4.42 -1.52
C VAL A 113 14.21 -3.45 -2.68
N SER A 114 14.25 -2.13 -2.44
CA SER A 114 14.23 -1.11 -3.51
C SER A 114 15.33 -1.31 -4.57
N ALA A 115 16.51 -1.78 -4.17
CA ALA A 115 17.62 -2.08 -5.07
C ALA A 115 17.29 -3.19 -6.10
N GLU A 116 16.33 -4.07 -5.81
CA GLU A 116 15.87 -5.12 -6.74
C GLU A 116 15.08 -4.58 -7.94
N PHE A 117 14.64 -3.32 -7.88
CA PHE A 117 13.80 -2.67 -8.89
C PHE A 117 14.55 -1.62 -9.73
N ILE A 118 15.82 -1.37 -9.41
CA ILE A 118 16.67 -0.49 -10.20
C ILE A 118 17.28 -1.35 -11.30
N ALA A 119 16.81 -1.17 -12.54
CA ALA A 119 17.46 -1.74 -13.71
C ALA A 119 18.81 -1.04 -13.94
N ASP A 120 19.85 -1.81 -14.31
CA ASP A 120 21.13 -1.28 -14.79
C ASP A 120 20.97 -0.39 -16.04
#